data_AF-A0A210PJF9-F1
#
_entry.id   AF-A0A210PJF9-F1
#
_cell.length_a   1.000
_cell.length_b   1.000
_cell.length_c   1.000
_cell.angle_alpha   90.00
_cell.angle_beta   90.00
_cell.angle_gamma   90.00
#
_symmetry.space_group_name_H-M   'P 1'
#
loop_
_entity.id
_entity.type
_entity.pdbx_description
1 polymer ?
#
loop_
_entity_poly.entity_id
_entity_poly.type
_entity_poly.pdbx_seq_one_letter_code
_entity_poly.pdbx_strand_id
1 'polypeptide(L)'
;MRDFFQSHHTYVILPNKRSVSGKDFTQKIVLGKTVTSLHKDYLALGNKGSLSTLKRYRPKHCSTVNHNKCNACLCEYCTNIEMKISSLKSHSNQIPKDKSELSNITLCDNLNMSFGIMGCINRKCSKCGVKQLQDLFRNLPHHQVSWRKWENGEVKDSQGNTPKRKILVGKSTDELCYNLITMKNVPGCSRRRR
;
A
#
# COMPACT_ATOMS: atom_id res chain seq x y z
N MET A 1 -16.71 -12.96 -22.37
CA MET A 1 -16.77 -13.13 -20.88
C MET A 1 -15.37 -13.29 -20.26
N ARG A 2 -14.42 -14.00 -20.90
CA ARG A 2 -13.00 -14.01 -20.44
C ARG A 2 -12.35 -12.63 -20.55
N ASP A 3 -12.67 -11.89 -21.60
CA ASP A 3 -12.11 -10.55 -21.88
C ASP A 3 -12.50 -9.52 -20.81
N PHE A 4 -13.65 -9.71 -20.16
CA PHE A 4 -14.10 -8.89 -19.03
C PHE A 4 -13.15 -8.98 -17.82
N PHE A 5 -12.51 -10.14 -17.60
CA PHE A 5 -11.50 -10.29 -16.56
C PHE A 5 -10.14 -9.72 -16.94
N GLN A 6 -9.93 -9.42 -18.22
CA GLN A 6 -8.68 -8.89 -18.77
C GLN A 6 -8.78 -7.40 -19.15
N SER A 7 -9.93 -6.75 -18.89
CA SER A 7 -10.06 -5.31 -19.00
C SER A 7 -9.26 -4.62 -17.89
N HIS A 8 -8.50 -3.57 -18.22
CA HIS A 8 -7.58 -2.88 -17.29
C HIS A 8 -8.23 -2.34 -16.02
N HIS A 9 -9.55 -2.22 -15.97
CA HIS A 9 -10.31 -1.73 -14.81
C HIS A 9 -10.67 -2.82 -13.79
N THR A 10 -10.46 -4.10 -14.10
CA THR A 10 -10.91 -5.21 -13.23
C THR A 10 -9.78 -5.88 -12.45
N TYR A 11 -8.51 -5.60 -12.74
CA TYR A 11 -7.37 -6.25 -12.10
C TYR A 11 -6.18 -5.31 -11.82
N VAL A 12 -5.34 -5.74 -10.88
CA VAL A 12 -4.05 -5.12 -10.55
C VAL A 12 -2.94 -6.09 -10.95
N ILE A 13 -1.95 -5.57 -11.67
CA ILE A 13 -0.73 -6.32 -12.02
C ILE A 13 0.22 -6.26 -10.83
N LEU A 14 0.62 -7.43 -10.33
CA LEU A 14 1.63 -7.49 -9.27
C LEU A 14 3.03 -7.29 -9.88
N PRO A 15 3.87 -6.37 -9.34
CA PRO A 15 5.19 -6.05 -9.91
C PRO A 15 6.26 -7.13 -9.67
N ASN A 16 5.90 -8.31 -9.16
CA ASN A 16 6.86 -9.29 -8.68
C ASN A 16 7.19 -10.34 -9.75
N LYS A 17 8.47 -10.61 -10.04
CA LYS A 17 8.89 -11.61 -11.06
C LYS A 17 8.38 -13.03 -10.76
N ARG A 18 8.09 -13.36 -9.49
CA ARG A 18 7.49 -14.63 -9.06
C ARG A 18 6.01 -14.78 -9.45
N SER A 19 5.40 -13.75 -10.03
CA SER A 19 4.01 -13.78 -10.49
C SER A 19 3.85 -14.39 -11.89
N VAL A 20 4.93 -14.69 -12.61
CA VAL A 20 4.84 -15.32 -13.94
C VAL A 20 4.75 -16.84 -13.79
N SER A 21 3.74 -17.46 -14.37
CA SER A 21 3.62 -18.93 -14.43
C SER A 21 4.80 -19.51 -15.22
N GLY A 22 5.59 -20.39 -14.61
CA GLY A 22 6.74 -21.01 -15.29
C GLY A 22 6.37 -21.92 -16.47
N LYS A 23 5.09 -22.31 -16.61
CA LYS A 23 4.59 -23.15 -17.71
C LYS A 23 4.08 -22.34 -18.90
N ASP A 24 3.34 -21.26 -18.62
CA ASP A 24 2.60 -20.51 -19.65
C ASP A 24 3.14 -19.10 -19.88
N PHE A 25 4.19 -18.69 -19.14
CA PHE A 25 4.73 -17.32 -19.09
C PHE A 25 3.68 -16.21 -18.86
N THR A 26 2.48 -16.58 -18.40
CA THR A 26 1.41 -15.63 -18.10
C THR A 26 1.62 -15.01 -16.73
N GLN A 27 1.50 -13.69 -16.66
CA GLN A 27 1.56 -12.96 -15.40
C GLN A 27 0.27 -13.20 -14.61
N LYS A 28 0.41 -13.62 -13.35
CA LYS A 28 -0.71 -13.72 -12.42
C LYS A 28 -1.25 -12.31 -12.15
N ILE A 29 -2.54 -12.14 -12.41
CA ILE A 29 -3.26 -10.91 -12.13
C ILE A 29 -4.18 -11.11 -10.93
N VAL A 30 -4.36 -10.08 -10.13
CA VAL A 30 -5.28 -10.12 -8.99
C VAL A 30 -6.45 -9.23 -9.29
N LEU A 31 -7.66 -9.77 -9.17
CA LEU A 31 -8.88 -9.00 -9.34
C LEU A 31 -8.96 -7.93 -8.25
N GLY A 32 -9.32 -6.70 -8.60
CA GLY A 32 -9.45 -5.59 -7.64
C GLY A 32 -10.74 -5.66 -6.79
N LYS A 33 -11.74 -6.41 -7.27
CA LYS A 33 -13.04 -6.59 -6.61
C LYS A 33 -13.37 -8.07 -6.42
N THR A 34 -14.29 -8.38 -5.51
CA THR A 34 -14.80 -9.75 -5.36
C THR A 34 -15.54 -10.17 -6.63
N VAL A 35 -15.59 -11.49 -6.91
CA VAL A 35 -16.29 -12.00 -8.10
C VAL A 35 -17.78 -11.63 -8.08
N THR A 36 -18.38 -11.54 -6.89
CA THR A 36 -19.76 -11.07 -6.71
C THR A 36 -19.94 -9.61 -7.12
N SER A 37 -19.00 -8.74 -6.75
CA SER A 37 -19.04 -7.33 -7.18
C SER A 37 -18.78 -7.20 -8.68
N LEU A 38 -17.84 -7.97 -9.23
CA LEU A 38 -17.58 -7.99 -10.67
C LEU A 38 -18.78 -8.48 -11.48
N HIS A 39 -19.60 -9.37 -10.93
CA HIS A 39 -20.83 -9.79 -11.57
C HIS A 39 -21.86 -8.67 -11.66
N LYS A 40 -21.98 -7.82 -10.62
CA LYS A 40 -22.80 -6.61 -10.68
C LYS A 40 -22.33 -5.66 -11.78
N ASP A 41 -21.01 -5.42 -11.85
CA ASP A 41 -20.41 -4.58 -12.90
C ASP A 41 -20.64 -5.19 -14.29
N TYR A 42 -20.52 -6.51 -14.44
CA TYR A 42 -20.77 -7.22 -15.69
C TYR A 42 -22.21 -7.07 -16.18
N LEU A 43 -23.19 -7.19 -15.27
CA LEU A 43 -24.61 -6.99 -15.56
C LEU A 43 -24.92 -5.51 -15.87
N ALA A 44 -24.28 -4.57 -15.17
CA ALA A 44 -24.46 -3.12 -15.38
C ALA A 44 -24.00 -2.68 -16.77
N LEU A 45 -23.07 -3.39 -17.39
CA LEU A 45 -22.64 -3.19 -18.79
C LEU A 45 -23.62 -3.79 -19.81
N GLY A 46 -24.80 -4.27 -19.39
CA GLY A 46 -25.80 -4.87 -20.27
C GLY A 46 -25.53 -6.33 -20.64
N ASN A 47 -24.49 -6.96 -20.08
CA ASN A 47 -24.20 -8.36 -20.38
C ASN A 47 -25.15 -9.30 -19.62
N LYS A 48 -25.50 -10.43 -20.22
CA LYS A 48 -26.30 -11.49 -19.59
C LYS A 48 -25.40 -12.60 -19.05
N GLY A 49 -25.77 -13.19 -17.91
CA GLY A 49 -25.10 -14.37 -17.37
C GLY A 49 -25.23 -14.51 -15.86
N SER A 50 -25.22 -15.75 -15.38
CA SER A 50 -25.25 -16.05 -13.94
C SER A 50 -23.86 -15.86 -13.29
N LEU A 51 -23.84 -15.64 -11.97
CA LEU A 51 -22.60 -15.60 -11.19
C LEU A 51 -21.79 -16.90 -11.34
N SER A 52 -22.47 -18.05 -11.41
CA SER A 52 -21.85 -19.37 -11.61
C SER A 52 -21.14 -19.46 -12.95
N THR A 53 -21.78 -18.95 -14.01
CA THR A 53 -21.18 -18.83 -15.34
C THR A 53 -19.94 -17.95 -15.28
N LEU A 54 -20.03 -16.77 -14.65
CA LEU A 54 -18.90 -15.85 -14.52
C LEU A 54 -17.71 -16.48 -13.76
N LYS A 55 -17.97 -17.22 -12.68
CA LYS A 55 -16.93 -17.96 -11.93
C LYS A 55 -16.27 -19.04 -12.79
N ARG A 56 -17.04 -19.78 -13.60
CA ARG A 56 -16.53 -20.84 -14.48
C ARG A 56 -15.62 -20.32 -15.58
N TYR A 57 -15.94 -19.14 -16.14
CA TYR A 57 -15.14 -18.52 -17.19
C TYR A 57 -13.98 -17.67 -16.68
N ARG A 58 -13.76 -17.59 -15.36
CA ARG A 58 -12.61 -16.89 -14.78
C ARG A 58 -11.30 -17.57 -15.20
N PRO A 59 -10.35 -16.84 -15.82
CA PRO A 59 -9.05 -17.40 -16.16
C PRO A 59 -8.29 -17.90 -14.92
N LYS A 60 -7.54 -19.00 -15.05
CA LYS A 60 -6.78 -19.61 -13.94
C LYS A 60 -5.67 -18.68 -13.39
N HIS A 61 -5.15 -17.78 -14.22
CA HIS A 61 -4.15 -16.79 -13.82
C HIS A 61 -4.75 -15.58 -13.06
N CYS A 62 -6.09 -15.46 -12.98
CA CYS A 62 -6.77 -14.45 -12.18
C CYS A 62 -7.01 -14.95 -10.75
N SER A 63 -6.36 -14.33 -9.76
CA SER A 63 -6.59 -14.58 -8.33
C SER A 63 -7.63 -13.63 -7.75
N THR A 64 -8.41 -14.06 -6.75
CA THR A 64 -9.43 -13.21 -6.11
C THR A 64 -8.85 -12.30 -5.03
N VAL A 65 -9.57 -11.23 -4.71
CA VAL A 65 -9.24 -10.28 -3.61
C VAL A 65 -9.02 -10.98 -2.26
N ASN A 66 -9.63 -12.15 -2.02
CA ASN A 66 -9.43 -12.85 -0.75
C ASN A 66 -8.01 -13.41 -0.60
N HIS A 67 -7.30 -13.68 -1.71
CA HIS A 67 -5.86 -13.98 -1.69
C HIS A 67 -4.99 -12.71 -1.50
N ASN A 68 -5.59 -11.52 -1.58
CA ASN A 68 -4.92 -10.23 -1.45
C ASN A 68 -4.63 -9.86 0.01
N LYS A 69 -5.18 -10.59 1.00
CA LYS A 69 -4.77 -10.45 2.42
C LYS A 69 -3.25 -10.64 2.60
N CYS A 70 -2.62 -11.41 1.72
CA CYS A 70 -1.17 -11.63 1.68
C CYS A 70 -0.40 -10.68 0.73
N ASN A 71 -1.09 -9.79 0.01
CA ASN A 71 -0.50 -8.85 -0.97
C ASN A 71 -0.51 -7.39 -0.48
N ALA A 72 -0.83 -7.13 0.78
CA ALA A 72 -0.41 -5.88 1.39
C ALA A 72 1.10 -5.75 1.21
N CYS A 73 1.63 -4.59 0.79
CA CYS A 73 3.07 -4.36 0.86
C CYS A 73 3.47 -4.50 2.34
N LEU A 74 4.04 -5.65 2.69
CA LEU A 74 4.70 -5.89 3.98
C LEU A 74 6.16 -5.42 3.91
N CYS A 75 6.45 -4.52 2.97
CA CYS A 75 7.72 -3.84 2.93
C CYS A 75 7.88 -3.02 4.21
N GLU A 76 9.10 -2.98 4.72
CA GLU A 76 9.49 -2.25 5.94
C GLU A 76 8.91 -0.83 5.97
N TYR A 77 8.92 -0.12 4.84
CA TYR A 77 8.34 1.20 4.71
C TYR A 77 6.84 1.24 5.02
N CYS A 78 6.04 0.35 4.43
CA CYS A 78 4.59 0.32 4.66
C CYS A 78 4.26 -0.09 6.10
N THR A 79 4.93 -1.11 6.63
CA THR A 79 4.69 -1.56 8.01
C THR A 79 5.10 -0.50 9.02
N ASN A 80 6.19 0.23 8.78
CA ASN A 80 6.61 1.33 9.65
C ASN A 80 5.63 2.52 9.60
N ILE A 81 5.01 2.80 8.45
CA ILE A 81 3.95 3.82 8.35
C ILE A 81 2.71 3.39 9.13
N GLU A 82 2.27 2.14 8.99
CA GLU A 82 1.13 1.60 9.72
C GLU A 82 1.34 1.66 11.24
N MET A 83 2.54 1.32 11.73
CA MET A 83 2.87 1.44 13.15
C MET A 83 2.80 2.89 13.66
N LYS A 84 3.27 3.86 12.87
CA LYS A 84 3.16 5.28 13.22
C LYS A 84 1.71 5.76 13.27
N ILE A 85 0.92 5.40 12.25
CA ILE A 85 -0.52 5.72 12.21
C ILE A 85 -1.22 5.15 13.44
N SER A 86 -0.94 3.88 13.77
CA SER A 86 -1.54 3.21 14.93
C SER A 86 -1.23 3.92 16.25
N SER A 87 0.01 4.37 16.44
CA SER A 87 0.41 5.14 17.64
C SER A 87 -0.23 6.52 17.68
N LEU A 88 -0.47 7.16 16.53
CA LEU A 88 -1.09 8.48 16.49
C LEU A 88 -2.60 8.42 16.74
N LYS A 89 -3.27 7.37 16.29
CA LYS A 89 -4.73 7.19 16.48
C LYS A 89 -5.18 7.21 17.94
N SER A 90 -4.35 6.77 18.88
CA SER A 90 -4.69 6.83 20.30
C SER A 90 -4.80 8.27 20.82
N HIS A 91 -4.30 9.25 20.07
CA HIS A 91 -4.24 10.66 20.47
C HIS A 91 -5.30 11.54 19.79
N SER A 92 -5.86 11.11 18.64
CA SER A 92 -6.92 11.86 17.95
C SER A 92 -7.66 11.02 16.91
N ASN A 93 -8.95 11.29 16.77
CA ASN A 93 -9.81 10.71 15.72
C ASN A 93 -9.60 11.37 14.34
N GLN A 94 -8.86 12.47 14.27
CA GLN A 94 -8.53 13.17 13.00
C GLN A 94 -7.35 12.51 12.26
N ILE A 95 -6.70 11.52 12.88
CA ILE A 95 -5.59 10.78 12.27
C ILE A 95 -6.14 9.84 11.19
N PRO A 96 -5.47 9.75 10.02
CA PRO A 96 -5.85 8.82 8.96
C PRO A 96 -5.99 7.39 9.47
N LYS A 97 -7.03 6.67 9.05
CA LYS A 97 -7.29 5.30 9.48
C LYS A 97 -6.25 4.33 8.94
N ASP A 98 -5.75 4.57 7.75
CA ASP A 98 -4.78 3.70 7.13
C ASP A 98 -3.90 4.47 6.14
N LYS A 99 -2.95 3.74 5.55
CA LYS A 99 -2.05 4.27 4.51
C LYS A 99 -2.79 4.75 3.26
N SER A 100 -3.99 4.24 2.98
CA SER A 100 -4.78 4.66 1.82
C SER A 100 -5.36 6.04 2.08
N GLU A 101 -5.95 6.27 3.25
CA GLU A 101 -6.45 7.58 3.66
C GLU A 101 -5.31 8.62 3.75
N LEU A 102 -4.15 8.22 4.28
CA LEU A 102 -2.94 9.05 4.26
C LEU A 102 -2.51 9.43 2.83
N SER A 103 -2.61 8.48 1.89
CA SER A 103 -2.29 8.73 0.48
C SER A 103 -3.29 9.67 -0.17
N ASN A 104 -4.59 9.53 0.13
CA ASN A 104 -5.63 10.41 -0.38
C ASN A 104 -5.46 11.85 0.10
N ILE A 105 -5.03 12.05 1.35
CA ILE A 105 -4.73 13.40 1.87
C ILE A 105 -3.48 13.99 1.20
N THR A 106 -2.48 13.18 0.88
CA THR A 106 -1.21 13.70 0.35
C THR A 106 -1.16 13.83 -1.16
N LEU A 107 -2.16 13.30 -1.87
CA LEU A 107 -2.24 13.29 -3.33
C LEU A 107 -3.51 14.02 -3.79
N CYS A 108 -3.48 14.62 -4.97
CA CYS A 108 -4.69 15.22 -5.54
C CYS A 108 -5.74 14.13 -5.84
N ASP A 109 -7.00 14.44 -5.55
CA ASP A 109 -8.14 13.65 -6.02
C ASP A 109 -8.17 13.65 -7.54
N ASN A 110 -7.96 12.49 -8.14
CA ASN A 110 -8.02 12.34 -9.58
C ASN A 110 -9.47 12.10 -9.97
N LEU A 111 -10.29 13.16 -9.91
CA LEU A 111 -11.70 13.07 -10.28
C LEU A 111 -11.91 12.57 -11.72
N ASN A 112 -10.88 12.64 -12.59
CA ASN A 112 -10.97 12.23 -14.00
C ASN A 112 -9.82 11.33 -14.51
N MET A 113 -8.91 10.83 -13.66
CA MET A 113 -7.85 9.90 -14.12
C MET A 113 -7.66 8.72 -13.18
N SER A 114 -7.69 7.51 -13.73
CA SER A 114 -7.53 6.24 -13.01
C SER A 114 -6.19 6.07 -12.28
N PHE A 115 -5.22 6.96 -12.52
CA PHE A 115 -3.89 6.89 -11.94
C PHE A 115 -3.46 8.30 -11.52
N GLY A 116 -2.90 8.43 -10.31
CA GLY A 116 -2.38 9.70 -9.81
C GLY A 116 -1.44 10.34 -10.81
N ILE A 117 -1.59 11.65 -11.03
CA ILE A 117 -0.66 12.43 -11.86
C ILE A 117 0.76 12.12 -11.35
N MET A 118 1.64 11.63 -12.20
CA MET A 118 3.01 11.22 -11.79
C MET A 118 3.76 12.35 -11.08
N GLY A 119 3.42 13.61 -11.37
CA GLY A 119 3.90 14.78 -10.61
C GLY A 119 3.52 14.76 -9.13
N CYS A 120 2.32 14.32 -8.76
CA CYS A 120 1.89 14.14 -7.36
C CYS A 120 2.68 13.02 -6.67
N ILE A 121 2.81 11.87 -7.33
CA ILE A 121 3.57 10.72 -6.79
C ILE A 121 5.04 11.09 -6.56
N ASN A 122 5.64 11.83 -7.49
CA ASN A 122 7.01 12.32 -7.39
C ASN A 122 7.16 13.58 -6.52
N ARG A 123 6.09 14.03 -5.84
CA ARG A 123 6.07 15.23 -4.97
C ARG A 123 6.56 16.52 -5.65
N LYS A 124 6.32 16.61 -6.96
CA LYS A 124 6.54 17.83 -7.75
C LYS A 124 5.27 18.68 -7.87
N CYS A 125 4.13 18.16 -7.43
CA CYS A 125 2.89 18.91 -7.36
C CYS A 125 2.99 19.97 -6.25
N SER A 126 2.62 21.22 -6.56
CA SER A 126 2.55 22.31 -5.58
C SER A 126 1.24 22.32 -4.78
N LYS A 127 0.19 21.64 -5.27
CA LYS A 127 -1.16 21.66 -4.69
C LYS A 127 -1.38 20.59 -3.62
N CYS A 128 -0.74 19.42 -3.76
CA CYS A 128 -0.83 18.33 -2.80
C CYS A 128 0.55 18.03 -2.20
N GLY A 129 0.56 17.29 -1.10
CA GLY A 129 1.79 16.77 -0.51
C GLY A 129 1.74 16.73 1.00
N VAL A 130 2.91 16.52 1.59
CA VAL A 130 3.07 16.31 3.03
C VAL A 130 2.70 17.56 3.85
N LYS A 131 2.61 18.74 3.23
CA LYS A 131 2.16 19.97 3.91
C LYS A 131 0.73 19.86 4.44
N GLN A 132 -0.18 19.21 3.69
CA GLN A 132 -1.56 19.02 4.15
C GLN A 132 -1.64 18.18 5.44
N LEU A 133 -0.69 17.26 5.61
CA LEU A 133 -0.54 16.50 6.84
C LEU A 133 -0.04 17.36 8.00
N GLN A 134 0.79 18.37 7.74
CA GLN A 134 1.29 19.25 8.81
C GLN A 134 0.16 20.01 9.49
N ASP A 135 -0.84 20.46 8.73
CA ASP A 135 -2.00 21.16 9.30
C ASP A 135 -2.87 20.20 10.13
N LEU A 136 -3.07 18.97 9.67
CA LEU A 136 -3.78 17.93 10.45
C LEU A 136 -3.08 17.61 11.78
N PHE A 137 -1.75 17.61 11.79
CA PHE A 137 -0.99 17.27 12.99
C PHE A 137 -0.65 18.46 13.88
N ARG A 138 -0.85 19.70 13.42
CA ARG A 138 -0.62 20.91 14.22
C ARG A 138 -1.55 20.98 15.43
N ASN A 139 -2.78 20.47 15.29
CA ASN A 139 -3.79 20.53 16.34
C ASN A 139 -3.77 19.33 17.28
N LEU A 140 -2.78 18.45 17.15
CA LEU A 140 -2.64 17.34 18.09
C LEU A 140 -2.10 17.84 19.42
N PRO A 141 -2.63 17.33 20.55
CA PRO A 141 -2.09 17.67 21.85
C PRO A 141 -0.61 17.28 21.92
N HIS A 142 0.19 18.14 22.57
CA HIS A 142 1.61 17.90 22.84
C HIS A 142 1.76 16.77 23.85
N HIS A 143 1.68 15.54 23.37
CA HIS A 143 1.93 14.34 24.14
C HIS A 143 3.12 13.58 23.54
N GLN A 144 3.88 12.95 24.42
CA GLN A 144 4.94 12.05 24.02
C GLN A 144 4.32 10.87 23.25
N VAL A 145 4.61 10.77 21.95
CA VAL A 145 4.15 9.66 21.13
C VAL A 145 5.25 8.61 21.07
N SER A 146 4.93 7.39 21.49
CA SER A 146 5.80 6.23 21.31
C SER A 146 5.28 5.30 20.22
N TRP A 147 6.19 4.79 19.40
CA TRP A 147 5.88 3.83 18.34
C TRP A 147 7.00 2.81 18.18
N ARG A 148 6.69 1.71 17.52
CA ARG A 148 7.69 0.71 17.15
C ARG A 148 8.04 0.86 15.67
N LYS A 149 9.27 0.53 15.30
CA LYS A 149 9.75 0.59 13.93
C LYS A 149 10.68 -0.59 13.65
N TRP A 150 10.52 -1.24 12.50
CA TRP A 150 11.52 -2.15 11.97
C TRP A 150 12.73 -1.36 11.48
N GLU A 151 13.92 -1.73 11.97
CA GLU A 151 15.20 -1.21 11.50
C GLU A 151 16.26 -2.32 11.47
N ASN A 152 17.37 -2.06 10.77
CA ASN A 152 18.53 -2.94 10.84
C ASN A 152 19.22 -2.71 12.17
N GLY A 153 19.45 -3.77 12.93
CA GLY A 153 20.23 -3.74 14.15
C GLY A 153 21.05 -5.00 14.31
N GLU A 154 21.92 -4.98 15.31
CA GLU A 154 22.83 -6.08 15.61
C GLU A 154 22.26 -6.88 16.79
N VAL A 155 22.15 -8.19 16.61
CA VAL A 155 21.66 -9.09 17.66
C VAL A 155 22.76 -10.09 17.95
N LYS A 156 23.21 -10.15 19.21
CA LYS A 156 24.16 -11.19 19.62
C LYS A 156 23.50 -12.55 19.52
N ASP A 157 24.13 -13.47 18.80
CA ASP A 157 23.73 -14.88 18.81
C ASP A 157 24.31 -15.60 20.04
N SER A 158 23.90 -16.86 20.23
CA SER A 158 24.38 -17.72 21.31
C SER A 158 25.89 -18.02 21.25
N GLN A 159 26.56 -17.65 20.15
CA GLN A 159 27.97 -17.90 19.87
C GLN A 159 28.81 -16.60 19.96
N GLY A 160 28.18 -15.48 20.32
CA GLY A 160 28.83 -14.18 20.47
C GLY A 160 28.98 -13.35 19.19
N ASN A 161 28.52 -13.84 18.03
CA ASN A 161 28.53 -13.04 16.81
C ASN A 161 27.39 -12.02 16.81
N THR A 162 27.57 -10.90 16.10
CA THR A 162 26.58 -9.82 15.96
C THR A 162 26.07 -9.68 14.53
N PRO A 163 25.34 -10.68 13.98
CA PRO A 163 24.74 -10.53 12.66
C PRO A 163 23.76 -9.36 12.62
N LYS A 164 23.79 -8.61 11.51
CA LYS A 164 22.78 -7.60 11.20
C LYS A 164 21.46 -8.29 10.88
N ARG A 165 20.44 -8.03 11.69
CA ARG A 165 19.09 -8.55 11.54
C ARG A 165 18.08 -7.42 11.57
N LYS A 166 16.86 -7.69 11.09
CA LYS A 166 15.74 -6.80 11.30
C LYS A 166 15.27 -6.95 12.74
N ILE A 167 15.25 -5.83 13.45
CA ILE A 167 14.77 -5.76 14.83
C ILE A 167 13.67 -4.71 14.94
N LEU A 168 12.78 -4.93 15.89
CA LEU A 168 11.71 -4.01 16.22
C LEU A 168 12.17 -3.10 17.35
N VAL A 169 12.33 -1.82 17.07
CA VAL A 169 12.89 -0.85 18.02
C VAL A 169 11.81 0.14 18.45
N GLY A 170 11.76 0.44 19.74
CA GLY A 170 10.93 1.50 20.29
C GLY A 170 11.51 2.88 19.99
N LYS A 171 10.68 3.80 19.53
CA LYS A 171 10.99 5.22 19.35
C LYS A 171 9.97 6.03 20.12
N SER A 172 10.42 7.13 20.71
CA SER A 172 9.55 8.14 21.32
C SER A 172 9.97 9.52 20.82
N THR A 173 9.03 10.46 20.79
CA THR A 173 9.32 11.85 20.50
C THR A 173 8.38 12.75 21.29
N ASP A 174 8.96 13.80 21.87
CA ASP A 174 8.23 14.81 22.65
C ASP A 174 7.92 16.05 21.79
N GLU A 175 8.66 16.24 20.70
CA GLU A 175 8.39 17.25 19.69
C GLU A 175 7.27 16.77 18.78
N LEU A 176 6.37 17.69 18.44
CA LEU A 176 5.26 17.52 17.51
C LEU A 176 5.61 16.56 16.37
N CYS A 177 4.59 15.82 15.92
CA CYS A 177 4.58 14.85 14.81
C CYS A 177 5.28 15.26 13.49
N TYR A 178 5.84 16.47 13.42
CA TYR A 178 6.77 16.99 12.43
C TYR A 178 7.87 15.98 12.06
N ASN A 179 8.59 15.42 13.04
CA ASN A 179 9.67 14.44 12.78
C ASN A 179 9.15 13.03 12.45
N LEU A 180 7.89 12.73 12.79
CA LEU A 180 7.25 11.45 12.50
C LEU A 180 7.00 11.28 10.98
N ILE A 181 6.88 12.38 10.23
CA ILE A 181 6.40 12.36 8.83
C ILE A 181 7.30 13.17 7.89
N THR A 182 8.38 13.77 8.38
CA THR A 182 9.52 14.08 7.52
C THR A 182 10.05 12.77 6.93
N MET A 183 9.47 12.38 5.79
CA MET A 183 10.09 11.54 4.80
C MET A 183 11.28 12.34 4.30
N LYS A 184 12.38 12.37 5.07
CA LYS A 184 13.64 12.92 4.59
C LYS A 184 13.88 12.25 3.24
N ASN A 185 13.85 13.07 2.19
CA ASN A 185 14.17 12.71 0.82
C ASN A 185 15.50 11.95 0.83
N VAL A 186 15.51 10.70 0.34
CA VAL A 186 16.76 10.05 -0.05
C VAL A 186 16.49 9.03 -1.16
N PRO A 187 17.52 8.73 -1.98
CA PRO A 187 17.54 8.88 -3.42
C PRO A 187 16.89 7.68 -4.11
N GLY A 188 16.68 7.81 -5.41
CA GLY A 188 16.16 6.76 -6.27
C GLY A 188 16.76 5.39 -5.95
N CYS A 189 15.88 4.40 -5.95
CA CYS A 189 16.21 2.97 -5.88
C CYS A 189 17.20 2.63 -7.01
N SER A 190 18.50 2.84 -6.78
CA SER A 190 19.54 2.42 -7.68
C SER A 190 19.61 0.91 -7.61
N ARG A 191 19.03 0.27 -8.62
CA ARG A 191 19.14 -1.15 -8.93
C ARG A 191 20.62 -1.56 -8.83
N ARG A 192 21.01 -2.26 -7.77
CA ARG A 192 22.21 -3.10 -7.82
C ARG A 192 21.87 -4.30 -8.70
N ARG A 193 22.31 -4.23 -9.96
CA ARG A 193 22.46 -5.40 -10.83
C ARG A 193 23.50 -6.31 -10.17
N ARG A 194 23.10 -7.54 -9.86
CA ARG A 194 23.95 -8.72 -9.93
C ARG A 194 23.38 -9.58 -11.03
#